data_AF-A0A842H8R5-F1
#
_entry.id   AF-A0A842H8R5-F1
#
_cell.length_a   1.000
_cell.length_b   1.000
_cell.length_c   1.000
_cell.angle_alpha   90.00
_cell.angle_beta   90.00
_cell.angle_gamma   90.00
#
_symmetry.space_group_name_H-M   'P 1'
#
loop_
_entity.id
_entity.type
_entity.pdbx_description
1 polymer ?
#
loop_
_entity_poly.entity_id
_entity_poly.type
_entity_poly.pdbx_seq_one_letter_code
_entity_poly.pdbx_strand_id
1 'polypeptide(L)'
;MLLDNHTLVPFAPDWSFALKHRQAHRSSVAEGVTGLEERAAWFTQPRRSGNYTITTDTAARTFAVEAVIRAAQESAQAAVPRWGREQIVAQVAGNTVTLERASANMTVGQWVGTARPFGDIFAAAKIASVSGPILTLEEALPCVEGEVIVPLDLGRIESVDTELIGGSGRAFEISFKGATPLEAISAEFVFTETDTESNWLSILANLYFLFFIDTSGSMDADVPNVTAAANDLKVLLRDVIYGGDQEKADHFVRVQNWSSERWLDRLAYHVSGEEAARYVSLAFINEASSGYHRVPRVPENEPTSSFTTDYNNFQTEYARREFSRCKVYSVDPTESGWEDDNEAFNAHLASAVTGAGNYADLGPALSTQYVLYEVGIPSGRTAQTYLNDIFTLLGLR
;
A
#
# COMPACT_ATOMS: atom_id res chain seq x y z
N MET A 1 -11.10 -19.50 8.22
CA MET A 1 -11.44 -18.06 8.27
C MET A 1 -10.36 -17.30 7.53
N LEU A 2 -10.72 -16.33 6.70
CA LEU A 2 -9.76 -15.49 5.96
C LEU A 2 -9.67 -14.12 6.63
N LEU A 3 -8.45 -13.60 6.78
CA LEU A 3 -8.15 -12.28 7.35
C LEU A 3 -7.24 -11.53 6.37
N ASP A 4 -7.73 -10.50 5.69
CA ASP A 4 -7.00 -9.77 4.64
C ASP A 4 -6.28 -10.74 3.67
N ASN A 5 -7.04 -11.69 3.07
CA ASN A 5 -6.55 -12.79 2.20
C ASN A 5 -5.67 -13.86 2.86
N HIS A 6 -5.35 -13.77 4.16
CA HIS A 6 -4.57 -14.78 4.85
C HIS A 6 -5.44 -15.86 5.49
N THR A 7 -5.02 -17.12 5.38
CA THR A 7 -5.68 -18.23 6.08
C THR A 7 -5.33 -18.20 7.56
N LEU A 8 -6.31 -17.98 8.44
CA LEU A 8 -6.08 -18.10 9.88
C LEU A 8 -5.78 -19.55 10.25
N VAL A 9 -4.68 -19.75 10.97
CA VAL A 9 -4.34 -21.01 11.66
C VAL A 9 -4.76 -20.88 13.12
N PRO A 10 -5.98 -21.30 13.51
CA PRO A 10 -6.55 -20.91 14.80
C PRO A 10 -6.03 -21.73 15.98
N PHE A 11 -5.25 -22.79 15.75
CA PHE A 11 -5.03 -23.81 16.74
C PHE A 11 -4.07 -23.36 17.86
N ALA A 12 -4.43 -23.72 19.09
CA ALA A 12 -3.58 -23.55 20.26
C ALA A 12 -2.34 -24.45 20.17
N PRO A 13 -1.21 -24.01 20.75
CA PRO A 13 -0.01 -24.83 20.80
C PRO A 13 -0.16 -25.92 21.86
N ASP A 14 0.55 -27.01 21.68
CA ASP A 14 0.85 -27.93 22.75
C ASP A 14 1.86 -27.28 23.70
N TRP A 15 1.36 -26.84 24.86
CA TRP A 15 2.13 -26.18 25.91
C TRP A 15 3.19 -27.07 26.56
N SER A 16 3.21 -28.37 26.24
CA SER A 16 4.29 -29.28 26.63
C SER A 16 5.59 -28.99 25.85
N PHE A 17 5.48 -28.32 24.69
CA PHE A 17 6.61 -27.89 23.87
C PHE A 17 6.85 -26.39 24.02
N ALA A 18 8.12 -26.00 24.05
CA ALA A 18 8.48 -24.60 24.18
C ALA A 18 8.17 -23.83 22.89
N LEU A 19 7.42 -22.73 23.02
CA LEU A 19 7.23 -21.76 21.96
C LEU A 19 8.54 -21.05 21.64
N LYS A 20 8.93 -21.00 20.36
CA LYS A 20 10.14 -20.31 19.92
C LYS A 20 9.75 -19.07 19.15
N HIS A 21 9.93 -17.91 19.77
CA HIS A 21 9.83 -16.61 19.08
C HIS A 21 11.22 -16.18 18.68
N ARG A 22 11.42 -15.88 17.40
CA ARG A 22 12.66 -15.31 16.90
C ARG A 22 12.38 -13.98 16.26
N GLN A 23 13.20 -13.02 16.63
CA GLN A 23 13.26 -11.72 16.03
C GLN A 23 14.56 -11.67 15.22
N ALA A 24 14.45 -11.67 13.91
CA ALA A 24 15.60 -11.60 13.02
C ALA A 24 15.66 -10.20 12.40
N HIS A 25 16.67 -9.44 12.79
CA HIS A 25 17.11 -8.31 11.99
C HIS A 25 17.85 -8.88 10.77
N ARG A 26 17.54 -8.38 9.58
CA ARG A 26 18.16 -8.85 8.35
C ARG A 26 19.64 -8.42 8.40
N SER A 27 20.53 -9.36 8.70
CA SER A 27 21.94 -9.08 8.98
C SER A 27 22.88 -9.41 7.82
N SER A 28 22.41 -10.15 6.80
CA SER A 28 23.17 -10.46 5.60
C SER A 28 22.38 -10.17 4.34
N VAL A 29 22.91 -9.28 3.51
CA VAL A 29 22.59 -9.21 2.09
C VAL A 29 23.56 -10.15 1.38
N ALA A 30 23.06 -11.05 0.53
CA ALA A 30 23.94 -11.86 -0.32
C ALA A 30 24.61 -10.90 -1.32
N GLU A 31 25.85 -10.50 -1.02
CA GLU A 31 26.67 -9.54 -1.77
C GLU A 31 25.96 -8.19 -2.08
N GLY A 32 26.19 -7.20 -1.21
CA GLY A 32 25.95 -5.81 -1.58
C GLY A 32 27.00 -5.36 -2.58
N VAL A 33 26.59 -4.96 -3.79
CA VAL A 33 27.50 -4.41 -4.82
C VAL A 33 28.21 -3.15 -4.31
N THR A 34 27.62 -2.43 -3.35
CA THR A 34 28.16 -1.17 -2.81
C THR A 34 28.43 -1.19 -1.30
N GLY A 35 28.01 -2.23 -0.57
CA GLY A 35 28.13 -2.33 0.90
C GLY A 35 27.12 -1.47 1.68
N LEU A 36 26.23 -0.73 0.99
CA LEU A 36 25.18 0.09 1.59
C LEU A 36 23.87 -0.69 1.76
N GLU A 37 23.65 -1.72 0.95
CA GLU A 37 22.52 -2.64 1.05
C GLU A 37 22.57 -3.43 2.38
N GLU A 38 23.79 -3.76 2.84
CA GLU A 38 24.03 -4.39 4.14
C GLU A 38 23.57 -3.50 5.30
N ARG A 39 23.72 -2.17 5.22
CA ARG A 39 23.26 -1.25 6.27
C ARG A 39 21.74 -1.04 6.26
N ALA A 40 21.10 -0.98 5.09
CA ALA A 40 19.64 -0.83 4.97
C ALA A 40 18.88 -2.05 5.55
N ALA A 41 19.45 -3.25 5.41
CA ALA A 41 18.91 -4.46 6.02
C ALA A 41 18.85 -4.39 7.56
N TRP A 42 19.74 -3.61 8.19
CA TRP A 42 19.80 -3.48 9.65
C TRP A 42 18.69 -2.58 10.23
N PHE A 43 18.11 -1.69 9.42
CA PHE A 43 17.06 -0.75 9.84
C PHE A 43 15.63 -1.19 9.49
N THR A 44 15.45 -2.26 8.72
CA THR A 44 14.12 -2.86 8.50
C THR A 44 13.49 -3.34 9.80
N GLN A 45 12.17 -3.18 9.94
CA GLN A 45 11.42 -3.76 11.06
C GLN A 45 11.82 -5.24 11.19
N PRO A 46 12.14 -5.70 12.40
CA PRO A 46 12.66 -7.03 12.58
C PRO A 46 11.63 -8.07 12.13
N ARG A 47 12.07 -9.02 11.32
CA ARG A 47 11.24 -10.16 10.94
C ARG A 47 10.91 -10.94 12.19
N ARG A 48 9.61 -11.12 12.42
CA ARG A 48 9.11 -11.93 13.53
C ARG A 48 8.79 -13.30 12.96
N SER A 49 9.43 -14.32 13.48
CA SER A 49 9.16 -15.72 13.14
C SER A 49 8.82 -16.47 14.41
N GLY A 50 7.94 -17.45 14.29
CA GLY A 50 7.47 -18.27 15.40
C GLY A 50 7.49 -19.73 15.03
N ASN A 51 7.91 -20.58 15.96
CA ASN A 51 7.69 -22.02 15.85
C ASN A 51 6.87 -22.49 17.05
N TYR A 52 5.84 -23.30 16.77
CA TYR A 52 5.07 -23.99 17.79
C TYR A 52 4.52 -25.31 17.26
N THR A 53 4.26 -26.22 18.18
CA THR A 53 3.72 -27.54 17.88
C THR A 53 2.23 -27.57 18.16
N ILE A 54 1.44 -28.14 17.25
CA ILE A 54 0.04 -28.49 17.48
C ILE A 54 -0.03 -30.00 17.62
N THR A 55 -0.58 -30.50 18.73
CA THR A 55 -0.89 -31.92 18.88
C THR A 55 -2.37 -32.19 18.71
N THR A 56 -2.68 -33.31 18.06
CA THR A 56 -4.04 -33.78 17.87
C THR A 56 -4.21 -35.15 18.53
N ASP A 57 -5.34 -35.33 19.17
CA ASP A 57 -5.71 -36.52 19.94
C ASP A 57 -6.78 -37.37 19.23
N THR A 58 -7.51 -36.78 18.28
CA THR A 58 -8.60 -37.41 17.56
C THR A 58 -8.44 -37.27 16.04
N ALA A 59 -8.89 -38.28 15.28
CA ALA A 59 -8.85 -38.24 13.81
C ALA A 59 -9.58 -37.02 13.23
N ALA A 60 -10.69 -36.58 13.84
CA ALA A 60 -11.44 -35.41 13.42
C ALA A 60 -10.63 -34.11 13.59
N ARG A 61 -9.95 -33.95 14.74
CA ARG A 61 -9.06 -32.82 14.98
C ARG A 61 -7.85 -32.85 14.03
N THR A 62 -7.25 -34.03 13.83
CA THR A 62 -6.16 -34.23 12.86
C THR A 62 -6.57 -33.76 11.46
N PHE A 63 -7.73 -34.20 10.97
CA PHE A 63 -8.22 -33.81 9.65
C PHE A 63 -8.48 -32.30 9.53
N ALA A 64 -9.07 -31.68 10.56
CA ALA A 64 -9.32 -30.23 10.57
C ALA A 64 -8.01 -29.42 10.57
N VAL A 65 -7.02 -29.84 11.36
CA VAL A 65 -5.69 -29.20 11.42
C VAL A 65 -4.98 -29.34 10.08
N GLU A 66 -4.97 -30.53 9.48
CA GLU A 66 -4.36 -30.77 8.17
C GLU A 66 -4.99 -29.93 7.06
N ALA A 67 -6.32 -29.82 7.04
CA ALA A 67 -7.02 -29.05 6.01
C ALA A 67 -6.66 -27.56 6.06
N VAL A 68 -6.60 -26.97 7.26
CA VAL A 68 -6.25 -25.55 7.44
C VAL A 68 -4.78 -25.31 7.13
N ILE A 69 -3.88 -26.17 7.61
CA ILE A 69 -2.44 -26.05 7.32
C ILE A 69 -2.21 -26.16 5.82
N ARG A 70 -2.83 -27.12 5.14
CA ARG A 70 -2.72 -27.28 3.69
C ARG A 70 -3.23 -26.04 2.95
N ALA A 71 -4.39 -25.52 3.32
CA ALA A 71 -4.92 -24.30 2.71
C ALA A 71 -3.97 -23.09 2.88
N ALA A 72 -3.35 -22.95 4.06
CA ALA A 72 -2.37 -21.90 4.32
C ALA A 72 -1.04 -22.09 3.58
N GLN A 73 -0.62 -23.34 3.34
CA GLN A 73 0.55 -23.66 2.52
C GLN A 73 0.28 -23.40 1.03
N GLU A 74 -0.90 -23.80 0.53
CA GLU A 74 -1.31 -23.60 -0.87
C GLU A 74 -1.47 -22.11 -1.22
N SER A 75 -1.98 -21.28 -0.30
CA SER A 75 -2.11 -19.84 -0.51
C SER A 75 -0.80 -19.07 -0.28
N ALA A 76 0.21 -19.68 0.32
CA ALA A 76 1.42 -19.02 0.83
C ALA A 76 1.13 -17.84 1.80
N GLN A 77 -0.11 -17.72 2.30
CA GLN A 77 -0.59 -16.62 3.14
C GLN A 77 -1.28 -17.18 4.38
N ALA A 78 -0.68 -16.94 5.52
CA ALA A 78 -1.15 -17.42 6.82
C ALA A 78 -1.23 -16.27 7.83
N ALA A 79 -2.31 -16.28 8.61
CA ALA A 79 -2.43 -15.49 9.83
C ALA A 79 -2.23 -16.45 11.01
N VAL A 80 -1.16 -16.26 11.78
CA VAL A 80 -0.74 -17.17 12.83
C VAL A 80 -0.79 -16.48 14.19
N PRO A 81 -1.41 -17.07 15.23
CA PRO A 81 -1.43 -16.46 16.55
C PRO A 81 -0.05 -16.48 17.21
N ARG A 82 0.33 -15.34 17.77
CA ARG A 82 1.57 -15.22 18.54
C ARG A 82 1.33 -15.63 19.99
N TRP A 83 1.21 -16.93 20.19
CA TRP A 83 1.07 -17.56 21.51
C TRP A 83 2.24 -17.21 22.46
N GLY A 84 1.99 -17.11 23.76
CA GLY A 84 2.92 -16.60 24.78
C GLY A 84 2.99 -15.07 24.85
N ARG A 85 2.14 -14.37 24.09
CA ARG A 85 1.97 -12.90 24.09
C ARG A 85 0.51 -12.50 24.22
N GLU A 86 -0.36 -13.43 24.61
CA GLU A 86 -1.75 -13.18 24.91
C GLU A 86 -1.94 -12.27 26.13
N GLN A 87 -3.09 -11.61 26.18
CA GLN A 87 -3.52 -10.76 27.29
C GLN A 87 -4.92 -11.19 27.72
N ILE A 88 -5.20 -11.10 29.03
CA ILE A 88 -6.51 -11.45 29.58
C ILE A 88 -7.46 -10.28 29.41
N VAL A 89 -8.67 -10.58 28.95
CA VAL A 89 -9.78 -9.63 28.82
C VAL A 89 -10.36 -9.33 30.21
N ALA A 90 -10.28 -8.07 30.63
CA ALA A 90 -10.87 -7.59 31.88
C ALA A 90 -12.33 -7.12 31.69
N GLN A 91 -12.64 -6.52 30.54
CA GLN A 91 -13.99 -6.06 30.25
C GLN A 91 -14.20 -5.91 28.73
N VAL A 92 -15.43 -6.13 28.26
CA VAL A 92 -15.84 -5.90 26.87
C VAL A 92 -17.05 -4.98 26.83
N ALA A 93 -17.01 -3.96 25.98
CA ALA A 93 -18.11 -3.04 25.73
C ALA A 93 -18.18 -2.67 24.25
N GLY A 94 -19.07 -3.34 23.50
CA GLY A 94 -19.18 -3.18 22.04
C GLY A 94 -17.86 -3.56 21.35
N ASN A 95 -17.26 -2.61 20.63
CA ASN A 95 -15.98 -2.80 19.95
C ASN A 95 -14.78 -2.46 20.84
N THR A 96 -15.01 -2.09 22.10
CA THR A 96 -13.93 -1.77 23.04
C THR A 96 -13.65 -2.97 23.93
N VAL A 97 -12.38 -3.38 23.98
CA VAL A 97 -11.89 -4.41 24.88
C VAL A 97 -10.87 -3.81 25.84
N THR A 98 -11.13 -3.92 27.12
CA THR A 98 -10.20 -3.55 28.19
C THR A 98 -9.45 -4.80 28.63
N LEU A 99 -8.12 -4.73 28.62
CA LEU A 99 -7.24 -5.80 29.08
C LEU A 99 -6.87 -5.61 30.56
N GLU A 100 -6.46 -6.67 31.23
CA GLU A 100 -5.97 -6.59 32.62
C GLU A 100 -4.67 -5.78 32.75
N ARG A 101 -3.90 -5.64 31.66
CA ARG A 101 -2.61 -4.95 31.62
C ARG A 101 -2.48 -4.13 30.33
N ALA A 102 -1.59 -3.14 30.35
CA ALA A 102 -1.32 -2.32 29.17
C ALA A 102 -0.82 -3.17 27.98
N SER A 103 -1.34 -2.92 26.78
CA SER A 103 -1.08 -3.70 25.56
C SER A 103 0.22 -3.32 24.87
N ALA A 104 1.36 -3.44 25.57
CA ALA A 104 2.68 -3.08 25.04
C ALA A 104 3.10 -3.87 23.77
N ASN A 105 2.40 -4.97 23.47
CA ASN A 105 2.70 -5.89 22.37
C ASN A 105 1.66 -5.89 21.24
N MET A 106 0.70 -4.95 21.27
CA MET A 106 -0.34 -4.81 20.23
C MET A 106 -0.27 -3.40 19.64
N THR A 107 -0.51 -3.28 18.34
CA THR A 107 -0.42 -2.01 17.61
C THR A 107 -1.66 -1.75 16.77
N VAL A 108 -1.90 -0.48 16.43
CA VAL A 108 -2.97 -0.09 15.50
C VAL A 108 -2.80 -0.79 14.15
N GLY A 109 -3.91 -1.21 13.54
CA GLY A 109 -3.95 -1.95 12.28
C GLY A 109 -3.61 -3.44 12.41
N GLN A 110 -3.19 -3.92 13.57
CA GLN A 110 -2.88 -5.33 13.80
C GLN A 110 -4.17 -6.15 13.99
N TRP A 111 -4.19 -7.37 13.45
CA TRP A 111 -5.23 -8.35 13.74
C TRP A 111 -5.02 -9.00 15.11
N VAL A 112 -6.10 -9.23 15.84
CA VAL A 112 -6.14 -10.00 17.08
C VAL A 112 -7.19 -11.09 17.01
N GLY A 113 -6.93 -12.21 17.65
CA GLY A 113 -7.89 -13.30 17.82
C GLY A 113 -8.29 -13.45 19.29
N THR A 114 -9.53 -13.86 19.54
CA THR A 114 -9.98 -14.28 20.88
C THR A 114 -9.99 -15.80 20.99
N ALA A 115 -9.55 -16.29 22.14
CA ALA A 115 -9.59 -17.71 22.50
C ALA A 115 -10.02 -17.87 23.96
N ARG A 116 -10.58 -19.04 24.26
CA ARG A 116 -10.67 -19.48 25.66
C ARG A 116 -9.26 -19.77 26.17
N PRO A 117 -9.02 -19.72 27.50
CA PRO A 117 -7.74 -20.15 28.05
C PRO A 117 -7.38 -21.56 27.56
N PHE A 118 -6.20 -21.71 26.95
CA PHE A 118 -5.71 -22.95 26.33
C PHE A 118 -6.56 -23.50 25.16
N GLY A 119 -7.44 -22.67 24.58
CA GLY A 119 -8.30 -23.03 23.47
C GLY A 119 -7.84 -22.45 22.13
N ASP A 120 -8.41 -22.97 21.06
CA ASP A 120 -8.20 -22.44 19.70
C ASP A 120 -8.88 -21.06 19.55
N ILE A 121 -8.37 -20.23 18.64
CA ILE A 121 -8.96 -18.95 18.26
C ILE A 121 -10.31 -19.20 17.59
N PHE A 122 -11.37 -18.57 18.10
CA PHE A 122 -12.73 -18.77 17.58
C PHE A 122 -13.30 -17.52 16.89
N ALA A 123 -12.70 -16.34 17.07
CA ALA A 123 -13.01 -15.13 16.33
C ALA A 123 -11.79 -14.20 16.25
N ALA A 124 -11.77 -13.30 15.28
CA ALA A 124 -10.71 -12.31 15.11
C ALA A 124 -11.27 -10.96 14.65
N ALA A 125 -10.56 -9.88 14.98
CA ALA A 125 -10.89 -8.51 14.59
C ALA A 125 -9.62 -7.66 14.47
N LYS A 126 -9.71 -6.54 13.76
CA LYS A 126 -8.59 -5.60 13.55
C LYS A 126 -8.61 -4.48 14.58
N ILE A 127 -7.45 -4.06 15.06
CA ILE A 127 -7.32 -2.98 16.04
C ILE A 127 -7.41 -1.62 15.34
N ALA A 128 -8.44 -0.84 15.69
CA ALA A 128 -8.60 0.54 15.24
C ALA A 128 -7.78 1.53 16.08
N SER A 129 -7.68 1.33 17.40
CA SER A 129 -6.84 2.17 18.27
C SER A 129 -6.35 1.45 19.52
N VAL A 130 -5.27 1.96 20.11
CA VAL A 130 -4.68 1.44 21.37
C VAL A 130 -4.41 2.60 22.32
N SER A 131 -4.93 2.50 23.55
CA SER A 131 -4.66 3.47 24.63
C SER A 131 -4.49 2.75 25.96
N GLY A 132 -3.23 2.57 26.39
CA GLY A 132 -2.91 1.84 27.62
C GLY A 132 -3.44 0.40 27.60
N PRO A 133 -4.37 0.00 28.48
CA PRO A 133 -5.00 -1.32 28.46
C PRO A 133 -6.23 -1.42 27.54
N ILE A 134 -6.65 -0.32 26.90
CA ILE A 134 -7.88 -0.26 26.11
C ILE A 134 -7.55 -0.46 24.63
N LEU A 135 -8.20 -1.45 24.02
CA LEU A 135 -8.23 -1.67 22.58
C LEU A 135 -9.59 -1.24 22.05
N THR A 136 -9.60 -0.43 20.99
CA THR A 136 -10.79 -0.23 20.16
C THR A 136 -10.60 -1.03 18.88
N LEU A 137 -11.55 -1.91 18.58
CA LEU A 137 -11.55 -2.76 17.41
C LEU A 137 -12.42 -2.14 16.30
N GLU A 138 -12.12 -2.47 15.05
CA GLU A 138 -12.95 -2.08 13.90
C GLU A 138 -14.35 -2.71 13.99
N GLU A 139 -14.41 -3.94 14.52
CA GLU A 139 -15.64 -4.69 14.70
C GLU A 139 -15.73 -5.31 16.11
N ALA A 140 -16.95 -5.58 16.57
CA ALA A 140 -17.18 -6.22 17.86
C ALA A 140 -16.64 -7.65 17.84
N LEU A 141 -15.68 -7.94 18.72
CA LEU A 141 -15.15 -9.28 18.90
C LEU A 141 -16.02 -10.03 19.92
N PRO A 142 -16.56 -11.22 19.61
CA PRO A 142 -17.44 -11.96 20.51
C PRO A 142 -16.66 -12.64 21.65
N CYS A 143 -16.01 -11.83 22.48
CA CYS A 143 -15.23 -12.27 23.64
C CYS A 143 -15.91 -11.88 24.95
N VAL A 144 -15.55 -12.57 26.03
CA VAL A 144 -16.03 -12.27 27.39
C VAL A 144 -14.87 -12.07 28.36
N GLU A 145 -15.18 -11.51 29.53
CA GLU A 145 -14.21 -11.38 30.63
C GLU A 145 -13.57 -12.73 30.98
N GLY A 146 -12.25 -12.74 31.18
CA GLY A 146 -11.45 -13.93 31.49
C GLY A 146 -10.98 -14.73 30.27
N GLU A 147 -11.48 -14.43 29.07
CA GLU A 147 -10.89 -14.96 27.83
C GLU A 147 -9.57 -14.27 27.48
N VAL A 148 -8.85 -14.81 26.51
CA VAL A 148 -7.56 -14.28 26.08
C VAL A 148 -7.65 -13.66 24.70
N ILE A 149 -7.03 -12.49 24.53
CA ILE A 149 -6.77 -11.88 23.24
C ILE A 149 -5.32 -12.13 22.85
N VAL A 150 -5.15 -12.68 21.65
CA VAL A 150 -3.87 -13.09 21.09
C VAL A 150 -3.56 -12.24 19.86
N PRO A 151 -2.40 -11.55 19.79
CA PRO A 151 -1.99 -10.87 18.58
C PRO A 151 -1.76 -11.88 17.44
N LEU A 152 -2.21 -11.55 16.24
CA LEU A 152 -2.00 -12.37 15.05
C LEU A 152 -0.89 -11.75 14.20
N ASP A 153 -0.04 -12.62 13.65
CA ASP A 153 1.00 -12.26 12.69
C ASP A 153 0.61 -12.74 11.31
N LEU A 154 0.62 -11.82 10.34
CA LEU A 154 0.40 -12.13 8.94
C LEU A 154 1.74 -12.48 8.28
N GLY A 155 1.78 -13.50 7.43
CA GLY A 155 3.01 -13.99 6.80
C GLY A 155 2.81 -15.30 6.08
N ARG A 156 3.83 -16.16 6.13
CA ARG A 156 3.84 -17.47 5.45
C ARG A 156 4.27 -18.60 6.37
N ILE A 157 3.73 -19.79 6.14
CA ILE A 157 4.23 -21.03 6.73
C ILE A 157 5.44 -21.49 5.91
N GLU A 158 6.61 -21.61 6.53
CA GLU A 158 7.84 -22.04 5.85
C GLU A 158 8.00 -23.56 5.79
N SER A 159 7.66 -24.24 6.89
CA SER A 159 7.71 -25.70 6.96
C SER A 159 6.68 -26.21 7.94
N VAL A 160 6.27 -27.46 7.71
CA VAL A 160 5.44 -28.23 8.63
C VAL A 160 6.04 -29.62 8.74
N ASP A 161 6.61 -29.91 9.89
CA ASP A 161 7.08 -31.26 10.19
C ASP A 161 5.97 -32.02 10.90
N THR A 162 5.62 -33.19 10.36
CA THR A 162 4.55 -34.03 10.91
C THR A 162 5.12 -35.29 11.54
N GLU A 163 4.90 -35.47 12.84
CA GLU A 163 5.26 -36.69 13.56
C GLU A 163 4.01 -37.45 13.98
N LEU A 164 4.04 -38.77 13.81
CA LEU A 164 2.93 -39.64 14.21
C LEU A 164 3.04 -39.94 15.71
N ILE A 165 2.10 -39.43 16.49
CA ILE A 165 2.00 -39.71 17.92
C ILE A 165 0.94 -40.80 18.06
N GLY A 166 1.36 -42.06 18.05
CA GLY A 166 0.59 -43.29 18.32
C GLY A 166 -0.94 -43.27 18.17
N GLY A 167 -1.49 -44.12 17.29
CA GLY A 167 -2.94 -44.15 17.01
C GLY A 167 -3.32 -43.19 15.88
N SER A 168 -4.35 -42.37 16.06
CA SER A 168 -4.80 -41.36 15.08
C SER A 168 -4.30 -39.94 15.34
N GLY A 169 -3.50 -39.76 16.40
CA GLY A 169 -2.93 -38.46 16.79
C GLY A 169 -1.68 -38.11 15.98
N ARG A 170 -1.43 -36.81 15.82
CA ARG A 170 -0.26 -36.26 15.13
C ARG A 170 0.26 -35.02 15.84
N ALA A 171 1.57 -34.80 15.77
CA ALA A 171 2.19 -33.51 16.03
C ALA A 171 2.47 -32.80 14.71
N PHE A 172 2.14 -31.52 14.65
CA PHE A 172 2.48 -30.61 13.57
C PHE A 172 3.39 -29.52 14.12
N GLU A 173 4.68 -29.55 13.82
CA GLU A 173 5.57 -28.43 14.11
C GLU A 173 5.44 -27.41 12.98
N ILE A 174 4.82 -26.27 13.29
CA ILE A 174 4.66 -25.18 12.34
C ILE A 174 5.83 -24.22 12.49
N SER A 175 6.55 -23.98 11.39
CA SER A 175 7.47 -22.85 11.29
C SER A 175 6.82 -21.72 10.49
N PHE A 176 6.67 -20.57 11.12
CA PHE A 176 6.06 -19.38 10.54
C PHE A 176 7.06 -18.25 10.42
N LYS A 177 6.97 -17.53 9.32
CA LYS A 177 7.72 -16.29 9.09
C LYS A 177 6.73 -15.17 8.80
N GLY A 178 6.70 -14.20 9.70
CA GLY A 178 5.92 -12.99 9.57
C GLY A 178 6.37 -12.20 8.35
N ALA A 179 5.38 -11.66 7.64
CA ALA A 179 5.59 -10.74 6.56
C ALA A 179 6.31 -9.50 7.10
N THR A 180 7.36 -9.09 6.41
CA THR A 180 7.78 -7.69 6.48
C THR A 180 6.65 -6.79 5.98
N PRO A 181 6.61 -5.49 6.34
CA PRO A 181 5.65 -4.55 5.73
C PRO A 181 5.66 -4.61 4.19
N LEU A 182 6.81 -4.92 3.61
CA LEU A 182 7.03 -5.16 2.18
C LEU A 182 6.38 -6.45 1.65
N GLU A 183 6.39 -7.53 2.44
CA GLU A 183 5.79 -8.83 2.07
C GLU A 183 4.27 -8.85 2.33
N ALA A 184 3.75 -8.06 3.27
CA ALA A 184 2.32 -7.90 3.50
C ALA A 184 1.66 -7.11 2.36
N ILE A 185 2.42 -6.16 1.79
CA ILE A 185 2.11 -5.55 0.51
C ILE A 185 2.21 -6.65 -0.56
N SER A 186 3.33 -7.35 -0.73
CA SER A 186 3.53 -8.35 -1.81
C SER A 186 2.53 -9.53 -1.79
N ALA A 187 1.94 -9.88 -0.65
CA ALA A 187 1.03 -11.01 -0.52
C ALA A 187 -0.38 -10.71 -1.08
N GLU A 188 -0.79 -9.44 -1.22
CA GLU A 188 -1.98 -9.09 -2.02
C GLU A 188 -1.80 -9.32 -3.53
N PHE A 189 -0.61 -9.77 -3.96
CA PHE A 189 -0.26 -9.91 -5.36
C PHE A 189 0.06 -11.35 -5.71
N VAL A 190 -0.82 -11.99 -6.49
CA VAL A 190 -0.49 -13.22 -7.20
C VAL A 190 0.28 -12.82 -8.46
N PHE A 191 1.60 -12.78 -8.38
CA PHE A 191 2.44 -12.60 -9.57
C PHE A 191 2.78 -13.96 -10.17
N THR A 192 2.39 -14.16 -11.42
CA THR A 192 2.81 -15.33 -12.20
C THR A 192 4.32 -15.26 -12.41
N GLU A 193 5.01 -16.35 -12.06
CA GLU A 193 6.44 -16.57 -12.28
C GLU A 193 6.88 -16.06 -13.67
N THR A 194 7.57 -14.92 -13.73
CA THR A 194 8.51 -14.61 -14.81
C THR A 194 9.42 -13.42 -14.52
N ASP A 195 9.08 -12.52 -13.59
CA ASP A 195 9.98 -11.44 -13.18
C ASP A 195 10.36 -11.56 -11.70
N THR A 196 11.65 -11.81 -11.45
CA THR A 196 12.22 -11.99 -10.11
C THR A 196 12.07 -10.73 -9.26
N GLU A 197 11.65 -10.88 -7.99
CA GLU A 197 11.50 -9.84 -6.96
C GLU A 197 12.69 -8.85 -6.84
N SER A 198 13.88 -9.23 -7.30
CA SER A 198 15.08 -8.38 -7.33
C SER A 198 15.00 -7.21 -8.32
N ASN A 199 14.12 -7.26 -9.32
CA ASN A 199 14.12 -6.28 -10.41
C ASN A 199 13.31 -5.01 -10.05
N TRP A 200 12.13 -5.15 -9.44
CA TRP A 200 11.24 -4.00 -9.21
C TRP A 200 11.70 -3.06 -8.09
N LEU A 201 12.27 -3.58 -6.99
CA LEU A 201 12.84 -2.73 -5.94
C LEU A 201 14.00 -1.88 -6.48
N SER A 202 14.79 -2.44 -7.41
CA SER A 202 15.86 -1.69 -8.09
C SER A 202 15.30 -0.62 -9.04
N ILE A 203 14.15 -0.88 -9.67
CA ILE A 203 13.42 0.09 -10.49
C ILE A 203 12.88 1.22 -9.61
N LEU A 204 12.28 0.91 -8.46
CA LEU A 204 11.70 1.90 -7.55
C LEU A 204 12.73 2.73 -6.78
N ALA A 205 13.89 2.16 -6.45
CA ALA A 205 14.92 2.85 -5.68
C ALA A 205 15.50 4.09 -6.38
N ASN A 206 15.41 4.15 -7.72
CA ASN A 206 15.86 5.28 -8.54
C ASN A 206 14.70 5.97 -9.29
N LEU A 207 13.47 5.71 -8.85
CA LEU A 207 12.27 6.30 -9.43
C LEU A 207 11.92 7.59 -8.71
N TYR A 208 11.69 8.65 -9.47
CA TYR A 208 11.19 9.91 -8.93
C TYR A 208 9.67 9.89 -8.88
N PHE A 209 9.11 10.22 -7.72
CA PHE A 209 7.68 10.41 -7.51
C PHE A 209 7.39 11.90 -7.41
N LEU A 210 6.62 12.41 -8.36
CA LEU A 210 6.30 13.83 -8.47
C LEU A 210 4.81 14.03 -8.26
N PHE A 211 4.43 14.81 -7.26
CA PHE A 211 3.06 15.21 -7.01
C PHE A 211 2.92 16.69 -7.36
N PHE A 212 2.16 16.99 -8.40
CA PHE A 212 1.90 18.34 -8.85
C PHE A 212 0.49 18.73 -8.43
N ILE A 213 0.39 19.72 -7.57
CA ILE A 213 -0.89 20.21 -7.05
C ILE A 213 -1.05 21.64 -7.55
N ASP A 214 -2.03 21.84 -8.41
CA ASP A 214 -2.47 23.17 -8.79
C ASP A 214 -3.16 23.81 -7.58
N THR A 215 -2.69 24.99 -7.18
CA THR A 215 -3.27 25.78 -6.09
C THR A 215 -3.98 27.02 -6.62
N SER A 216 -4.34 27.04 -7.91
CA SER A 216 -5.16 28.09 -8.48
C SER A 216 -6.66 27.80 -8.29
N GLY A 217 -7.42 28.86 -8.03
CA GLY A 217 -8.89 28.85 -8.04
C GLY A 217 -9.55 27.84 -7.08
N SER A 218 -10.62 27.20 -7.57
CA SER A 218 -11.58 26.30 -6.90
C SER A 218 -11.01 24.99 -6.31
N MET A 219 -9.72 24.89 -6.05
CA MET A 219 -9.14 23.72 -5.35
C MET A 219 -8.91 23.93 -3.85
N ASP A 220 -9.31 25.09 -3.30
CA ASP A 220 -9.03 25.46 -1.91
C ASP A 220 -9.50 24.41 -0.88
N ALA A 221 -10.60 23.70 -1.17
CA ALA A 221 -11.11 22.62 -0.32
C ALA A 221 -10.31 21.31 -0.43
N ASP A 222 -9.72 21.04 -1.60
CA ASP A 222 -9.04 19.77 -1.91
C ASP A 222 -7.54 19.81 -1.66
N VAL A 223 -6.89 20.97 -1.84
CA VAL A 223 -5.44 21.14 -1.67
C VAL A 223 -4.94 20.60 -0.33
N PRO A 224 -5.58 20.88 0.83
CA PRO A 224 -5.13 20.33 2.12
C PRO A 224 -5.17 18.80 2.15
N ASN A 225 -6.23 18.19 1.60
CA ASN A 225 -6.43 16.75 1.62
C ASN A 225 -5.44 16.03 0.69
N VAL A 226 -5.26 16.54 -0.52
CA VAL A 226 -4.30 16.01 -1.50
C VAL A 226 -2.87 16.16 -0.98
N THR A 227 -2.53 17.31 -0.42
CA THR A 227 -1.20 17.56 0.17
C THR A 227 -0.93 16.62 1.34
N ALA A 228 -1.91 16.40 2.23
CA ALA A 228 -1.78 15.47 3.34
C ALA A 228 -1.53 14.04 2.84
N ALA A 229 -2.36 13.58 1.90
CA ALA A 229 -2.23 12.24 1.33
C ALA A 229 -0.91 12.02 0.57
N ALA A 230 -0.42 13.03 -0.15
CA ALA A 230 0.88 12.99 -0.83
C ALA A 230 2.05 12.93 0.17
N ASN A 231 1.95 13.64 1.30
CA ASN A 231 2.95 13.58 2.36
C ASN A 231 2.93 12.24 3.11
N ASP A 232 1.75 11.68 3.38
CA ASP A 232 1.61 10.35 3.97
C ASP A 232 2.20 9.28 3.04
N LEU A 233 1.97 9.41 1.73
CA LEU A 233 2.56 8.55 0.72
C LEU A 233 4.08 8.71 0.63
N LYS A 234 4.61 9.93 0.79
CA LYS A 234 6.04 10.17 0.90
C LYS A 234 6.64 9.48 2.13
N VAL A 235 5.96 9.54 3.28
CA VAL A 235 6.36 8.82 4.50
C VAL A 235 6.37 7.31 4.24
N LEU A 236 5.34 6.79 3.56
CA LEU A 236 5.29 5.38 3.19
C LEU A 236 6.44 5.00 2.26
N LEU A 237 6.69 5.77 1.19
CA LEU A 237 7.80 5.53 0.26
C LEU A 237 9.15 5.64 0.96
N ARG A 238 9.33 6.59 1.89
CA ARG A 238 10.51 6.67 2.77
C ARG A 238 10.71 5.36 3.52
N ASP A 239 9.68 4.89 4.21
CA ASP A 239 9.79 3.75 5.11
C ASP A 239 9.92 2.42 4.34
N VAL A 240 9.28 2.31 3.18
CA VAL A 240 9.19 1.08 2.39
C VAL A 240 10.28 0.99 1.32
N ILE A 241 10.49 2.04 0.53
CA ILE A 241 11.41 2.04 -0.62
C ILE A 241 12.79 2.58 -0.25
N TYR A 242 12.83 3.68 0.50
CA TYR A 242 14.08 4.36 0.85
C TYR A 242 14.66 3.93 2.20
N GLY A 243 14.09 2.91 2.85
CA GLY A 243 14.63 2.31 4.07
C GLY A 243 14.69 3.26 5.27
N GLY A 244 13.75 4.19 5.37
CA GLY A 244 13.68 5.21 6.42
C GLY A 244 14.54 6.45 6.14
N ASP A 245 15.26 6.51 5.01
CA ASP A 245 16.12 7.64 4.64
C ASP A 245 15.30 8.85 4.19
N GLN A 246 15.16 9.82 5.08
CA GLN A 246 14.41 11.04 4.84
C GLN A 246 15.05 11.90 3.72
N GLU A 247 16.38 11.97 3.63
CA GLU A 247 17.04 12.79 2.60
C GLU A 247 16.79 12.21 1.21
N LYS A 248 16.80 10.87 1.08
CA LYS A 248 16.41 10.21 -0.18
C LYS A 248 14.93 10.41 -0.48
N ALA A 249 14.05 10.25 0.50
CA ALA A 249 12.63 10.50 0.29
C ALA A 249 12.39 11.96 -0.13
N ASP A 250 13.11 12.92 0.44
CA ASP A 250 13.01 14.33 0.05
C ASP A 250 13.57 14.59 -1.35
N HIS A 251 14.60 13.85 -1.76
CA HIS A 251 15.21 13.97 -3.07
C HIS A 251 14.33 13.37 -4.18
N PHE A 252 13.85 12.14 -3.97
CA PHE A 252 13.11 11.35 -4.96
C PHE A 252 11.59 11.54 -4.91
N VAL A 253 11.03 11.97 -3.78
CA VAL A 253 9.59 12.24 -3.63
C VAL A 253 9.34 13.74 -3.43
N ARG A 254 8.82 14.37 -4.47
CA ARG A 254 8.58 15.81 -4.49
C ARG A 254 7.09 16.08 -4.54
N VAL A 255 6.59 16.77 -3.52
CA VAL A 255 5.26 17.35 -3.50
C VAL A 255 5.41 18.83 -3.80
N GLN A 256 4.77 19.29 -4.87
CA GLN A 256 4.93 20.64 -5.38
C GLN A 256 3.58 21.30 -5.61
N ASN A 257 3.48 22.51 -5.08
CA ASN A 257 2.29 23.33 -5.14
C ASN A 257 2.59 24.52 -6.03
N TRP A 258 1.77 24.75 -7.06
CA TRP A 258 1.90 25.92 -7.93
C TRP A 258 0.57 26.57 -8.21
N SER A 259 0.57 27.89 -8.16
CA SER A 259 -0.53 28.73 -8.62
C SER A 259 -0.36 29.02 -10.12
N SER A 260 -0.31 27.99 -10.96
CA SER A 260 -0.13 28.16 -12.41
C SER A 260 -0.66 26.97 -13.18
N GLU A 261 -1.56 27.27 -14.12
CA GLU A 261 -2.27 26.34 -14.99
C GLU A 261 -1.36 25.59 -15.98
N ARG A 262 -0.05 25.89 -16.02
CA ARG A 262 0.87 25.35 -17.03
C ARG A 262 1.43 23.97 -16.73
N TRP A 263 0.61 23.02 -16.31
CA TRP A 263 1.06 21.74 -15.76
C TRP A 263 1.96 20.91 -16.71
N LEU A 264 1.72 20.96 -18.03
CA LEU A 264 2.58 20.29 -19.04
C LEU A 264 3.99 20.87 -19.11
N ASP A 265 4.13 22.20 -19.12
CA ASP A 265 5.44 22.89 -19.06
C ASP A 265 6.22 22.46 -17.82
N ARG A 266 5.50 22.29 -16.71
CA ARG A 266 6.10 21.91 -15.46
C ARG A 266 6.53 20.46 -15.39
N LEU A 267 5.69 19.56 -15.89
CA LEU A 267 6.08 18.18 -16.08
C LEU A 267 7.33 18.12 -16.97
N ALA A 268 7.35 18.85 -18.08
CA ALA A 268 8.51 18.92 -18.96
C ALA A 268 9.75 19.46 -18.22
N TYR A 269 9.62 20.51 -17.42
CA TYR A 269 10.72 21.08 -16.64
C TYR A 269 11.33 20.06 -15.66
N HIS A 270 10.52 19.35 -14.88
CA HIS A 270 11.05 18.34 -13.94
C HIS A 270 11.58 17.09 -14.64
N VAL A 271 11.00 16.79 -15.79
CA VAL A 271 11.44 15.72 -16.69
C VAL A 271 12.52 16.22 -17.65
N SER A 272 13.14 17.40 -17.45
CA SER A 272 14.26 17.88 -18.29
C SER A 272 15.63 17.77 -17.61
N GLY A 273 15.67 17.48 -16.30
CA GLY A 273 16.93 17.28 -15.56
C GLY A 273 17.70 16.02 -15.97
N GLU A 274 19.04 16.09 -15.98
CA GLU A 274 19.92 14.95 -16.33
C GLU A 274 19.90 13.82 -15.28
N GLU A 275 19.49 14.09 -14.04
CA GLU A 275 19.66 13.18 -12.90
C GLU A 275 18.67 12.00 -12.84
N ALA A 276 17.61 11.99 -13.66
CA ALA A 276 16.52 11.03 -13.52
C ALA A 276 16.06 10.46 -14.86
N ALA A 277 16.31 9.17 -15.13
CA ALA A 277 15.79 8.52 -16.33
C ALA A 277 14.35 8.00 -16.17
N ARG A 278 13.84 7.98 -14.93
CA ARG A 278 12.62 7.25 -14.53
C ARG A 278 11.73 8.08 -13.59
N TYR A 279 10.45 8.24 -13.95
CA TYR A 279 9.49 9.03 -13.15
C TYR A 279 8.09 8.42 -13.09
N VAL A 280 7.40 8.66 -11.98
CA VAL A 280 5.94 8.54 -11.85
C VAL A 280 5.40 9.87 -11.33
N SER A 281 4.39 10.42 -12.01
CA SER A 281 3.79 11.69 -11.64
C SER A 281 2.29 11.57 -11.38
N LEU A 282 1.81 12.16 -10.29
CA LEU A 282 0.39 12.43 -10.09
C LEU A 282 0.17 13.94 -10.19
N ALA A 283 -0.68 14.37 -11.12
CA ALA A 283 -1.00 15.78 -11.31
C ALA A 283 -2.46 16.04 -10.94
N PHE A 284 -2.70 17.00 -10.07
CA PHE A 284 -4.02 17.44 -9.60
C PHE A 284 -4.22 18.85 -10.13
N ILE A 285 -5.08 19.00 -11.12
CA ILE A 285 -5.13 20.22 -11.93
C ILE A 285 -6.52 20.83 -11.97
N ASN A 286 -6.54 22.17 -12.00
CA ASN A 286 -7.73 22.98 -12.11
C ASN A 286 -7.46 24.14 -13.04
N GLU A 287 -8.38 24.41 -13.95
CA GLU A 287 -8.22 25.47 -14.94
C GLU A 287 -9.44 26.39 -15.00
N ALA A 288 -10.07 26.61 -13.84
CA ALA A 288 -11.07 27.65 -13.68
C ALA A 288 -10.48 29.02 -14.09
N SER A 289 -10.89 29.50 -15.29
CA SER A 289 -10.41 30.73 -15.94
C SER A 289 -9.02 30.69 -16.60
N SER A 290 -8.61 29.56 -17.17
CA SER A 290 -7.24 29.41 -17.66
C SER A 290 -6.86 30.13 -18.96
N GLY A 291 -5.57 30.46 -19.07
CA GLY A 291 -4.92 30.98 -20.28
C GLY A 291 -4.57 29.92 -21.33
N TYR A 292 -4.78 28.63 -21.03
CA TYR A 292 -4.61 27.52 -21.98
C TYR A 292 -5.74 27.42 -23.01
N HIS A 293 -6.87 28.05 -22.71
CA HIS A 293 -8.04 28.15 -23.57
C HIS A 293 -8.32 29.59 -23.99
N ARG A 294 -8.65 29.82 -25.27
CA ARG A 294 -9.24 31.10 -25.68
C ARG A 294 -10.73 31.09 -25.38
N VAL A 295 -11.18 32.03 -24.55
CA VAL A 295 -12.63 32.27 -24.36
C VAL A 295 -13.23 32.75 -25.70
N PRO A 296 -14.39 32.21 -26.15
CA PRO A 296 -15.34 31.40 -25.40
C PRO A 296 -15.17 29.88 -25.59
N ARG A 297 -15.02 29.22 -24.43
CA ARG A 297 -15.61 27.97 -23.93
C ARG A 297 -16.46 27.16 -24.92
N VAL A 298 -15.85 26.69 -26.00
CA VAL A 298 -16.44 25.68 -26.90
C VAL A 298 -15.42 24.55 -27.01
N PRO A 299 -15.78 23.30 -26.69
CA PRO A 299 -14.87 22.14 -26.76
C PRO A 299 -14.16 21.96 -28.11
N GLU A 300 -14.73 22.54 -29.16
CA GLU A 300 -14.26 22.47 -30.56
C GLU A 300 -13.17 23.51 -30.89
N ASN A 301 -12.93 24.52 -30.05
CA ASN A 301 -11.92 25.55 -30.33
C ASN A 301 -10.48 25.07 -30.08
N GLU A 302 -9.57 25.52 -30.94
CA GLU A 302 -8.15 25.13 -30.99
C GLU A 302 -7.41 25.38 -29.65
N PRO A 303 -6.42 24.56 -29.29
CA PRO A 303 -5.52 24.86 -28.17
C PRO A 303 -4.81 26.20 -28.38
N THR A 304 -4.53 26.91 -27.28
CA THR A 304 -3.70 28.13 -27.40
C THR A 304 -2.30 27.78 -27.88
N SER A 305 -1.62 28.73 -28.52
CA SER A 305 -0.21 28.57 -28.92
C SER A 305 0.70 28.21 -27.74
N SER A 306 0.35 28.66 -26.53
CA SER A 306 1.05 28.34 -25.29
C SER A 306 0.86 26.86 -24.91
N PHE A 307 -0.38 26.35 -24.89
CA PHE A 307 -0.65 24.93 -24.63
C PHE A 307 0.06 24.04 -25.65
N THR A 308 -0.06 24.34 -26.94
CA THR A 308 0.58 23.56 -28.00
C THR A 308 2.11 23.54 -27.84
N THR A 309 2.71 24.66 -27.44
CA THR A 309 4.14 24.72 -27.13
C THR A 309 4.50 23.81 -25.95
N ASP A 310 3.71 23.85 -24.88
CA ASP A 310 3.95 23.06 -23.66
C ASP A 310 3.74 21.56 -23.88
N TYR A 311 2.73 21.22 -24.68
CA TYR A 311 2.48 19.86 -25.17
C TYR A 311 3.69 19.32 -25.94
N ASN A 312 4.17 20.07 -26.94
CA ASN A 312 5.32 19.65 -27.74
C ASN A 312 6.61 19.54 -26.91
N ASN A 313 6.82 20.46 -25.98
CA ASN A 313 7.95 20.41 -25.04
C ASN A 313 7.85 19.16 -24.14
N PHE A 314 6.68 18.91 -23.55
CA PHE A 314 6.44 17.72 -22.75
C PHE A 314 6.72 16.45 -23.54
N GLN A 315 6.19 16.32 -24.75
CA GLN A 315 6.45 15.15 -25.61
C GLN A 315 7.93 14.96 -25.91
N THR A 316 8.63 16.06 -26.22
CA THR A 316 10.06 16.02 -26.54
C THR A 316 10.88 15.52 -25.35
N GLU A 317 10.61 16.04 -24.15
CA GLU A 317 11.32 15.62 -22.94
C GLU A 317 10.93 14.19 -22.53
N TYR A 318 9.66 13.82 -22.68
CA TYR A 318 9.18 12.49 -22.35
C TYR A 318 9.80 11.39 -23.22
N ALA A 319 9.89 11.64 -24.53
CA ALA A 319 10.47 10.69 -25.48
C ALA A 319 11.96 10.40 -25.22
N ARG A 320 12.65 11.25 -24.45
CA ARG A 320 14.04 11.06 -24.04
C ARG A 320 14.20 10.18 -22.79
N ARG A 321 13.11 9.82 -22.12
CA ARG A 321 13.16 9.06 -20.86
C ARG A 321 13.04 7.57 -21.08
N GLU A 322 13.73 6.81 -20.23
CA GLU A 322 13.66 5.36 -20.23
C GLU A 322 12.29 4.90 -19.69
N PHE A 323 11.79 5.59 -18.67
CA PHE A 323 10.51 5.30 -18.06
C PHE A 323 9.85 6.60 -17.58
N SER A 324 8.63 6.84 -18.01
CA SER A 324 7.81 7.88 -17.41
C SER A 324 6.37 7.43 -17.43
N ARG A 325 5.62 7.74 -16.37
CA ARG A 325 4.20 7.43 -16.21
C ARG A 325 3.53 8.59 -15.50
N CYS A 326 2.31 8.92 -15.90
CA CYS A 326 1.58 10.00 -15.24
C CYS A 326 0.10 9.66 -15.10
N LYS A 327 -0.50 10.07 -13.99
CA LYS A 327 -1.95 10.14 -13.86
C LYS A 327 -2.36 11.56 -13.53
N VAL A 328 -3.34 12.05 -14.28
CA VAL A 328 -3.86 13.40 -14.16
C VAL A 328 -5.28 13.32 -13.62
N TYR A 329 -5.51 14.01 -12.50
CA TYR A 329 -6.82 14.23 -11.90
C TYR A 329 -7.23 15.67 -12.17
N SER A 330 -8.40 15.87 -12.75
CA SER A 330 -8.99 17.20 -12.89
C SER A 330 -10.08 17.45 -11.86
N VAL A 331 -10.49 18.70 -11.66
CA VAL A 331 -11.59 19.06 -10.76
C VAL A 331 -12.93 18.49 -11.27
N ASP A 332 -13.74 18.01 -10.32
CA ASP A 332 -15.09 17.53 -10.60
C ASP A 332 -16.00 18.75 -10.89
N PRO A 333 -16.80 18.76 -11.96
CA PRO A 333 -17.71 19.86 -12.28
C PRO A 333 -18.76 20.19 -11.19
N THR A 334 -18.86 19.41 -10.10
CA THR A 334 -19.93 19.55 -9.10
C THR A 334 -19.84 20.79 -8.18
N GLU A 335 -18.77 21.59 -8.22
CA GLU A 335 -18.73 22.87 -7.50
C GLU A 335 -19.59 23.95 -8.17
N SER A 336 -20.63 24.39 -7.47
CA SER A 336 -21.67 25.29 -7.99
C SER A 336 -21.09 26.61 -8.53
N GLY A 337 -21.34 26.91 -9.80
CA GLY A 337 -21.07 28.21 -10.43
C GLY A 337 -20.14 28.20 -11.64
N TRP A 338 -19.45 27.08 -11.90
CA TRP A 338 -18.49 26.93 -13.01
C TRP A 338 -18.61 25.57 -13.74
N GLU A 339 -19.78 24.93 -13.67
CA GLU A 339 -20.05 23.59 -14.23
C GLU A 339 -19.65 23.48 -15.72
N ASP A 340 -20.07 24.45 -16.55
CA ASP A 340 -19.76 24.49 -17.98
C ASP A 340 -18.25 24.64 -18.27
N ASP A 341 -17.51 25.33 -17.38
CA ASP A 341 -16.08 25.60 -17.55
C ASP A 341 -15.25 24.36 -17.25
N ASN A 342 -15.58 23.69 -16.14
CA ASN A 342 -14.91 22.46 -15.74
C ASN A 342 -15.23 21.34 -16.74
N GLU A 343 -16.46 21.27 -17.26
CA GLU A 343 -16.81 20.31 -18.31
C GLU A 343 -16.00 20.52 -19.59
N ALA A 344 -15.89 21.77 -20.07
CA ALA A 344 -15.11 22.10 -21.27
C ALA A 344 -13.61 21.81 -21.09
N PHE A 345 -13.05 22.14 -19.93
CA PHE A 345 -11.66 21.81 -19.59
C PHE A 345 -11.43 20.30 -19.57
N ASN A 346 -12.31 19.56 -18.89
CA ASN A 346 -12.22 18.11 -18.78
C ASN A 346 -12.31 17.41 -20.14
N ALA A 347 -13.17 17.90 -21.03
CA ALA A 347 -13.27 17.40 -22.40
C ALA A 347 -12.00 17.68 -23.22
N HIS A 348 -11.39 18.84 -23.02
CA HIS A 348 -10.15 19.21 -23.71
C HIS A 348 -8.94 18.40 -23.25
N LEU A 349 -8.77 18.24 -21.93
CA LEU A 349 -7.71 17.42 -21.36
C LEU A 349 -7.85 15.95 -21.80
N ALA A 350 -9.07 15.41 -21.77
CA ALA A 350 -9.35 14.08 -22.30
C ALA A 350 -8.95 13.97 -23.78
N SER A 351 -9.23 15.00 -24.59
CA SER A 351 -8.86 15.04 -26.00
C SER A 351 -7.34 15.10 -26.20
N ALA A 352 -6.62 15.88 -25.40
CA ALA A 352 -5.15 15.92 -25.43
C ALA A 352 -4.53 14.56 -25.04
N VAL A 353 -5.09 13.89 -24.04
CA VAL A 353 -4.60 12.57 -23.60
C VAL A 353 -4.88 11.48 -24.62
N THR A 354 -6.07 11.49 -25.23
CA THR A 354 -6.47 10.50 -26.24
C THR A 354 -5.97 10.83 -27.65
N GLY A 355 -5.45 12.04 -27.88
CA GLY A 355 -5.05 12.51 -29.21
C GLY A 355 -6.24 12.72 -30.14
N ALA A 356 -7.41 13.06 -29.59
CA ALA A 356 -8.64 13.26 -30.35
C ALA A 356 -8.85 14.73 -30.74
N GLY A 357 -9.70 14.96 -31.76
CA GLY A 357 -10.08 16.30 -32.21
C GLY A 357 -8.87 17.12 -32.67
N ASN A 358 -8.73 18.34 -32.13
CA ASN A 358 -7.66 19.29 -32.47
C ASN A 358 -6.24 18.80 -32.10
N TYR A 359 -6.11 17.66 -31.41
CA TYR A 359 -4.84 17.06 -31.02
C TYR A 359 -4.33 15.98 -31.97
N ALA A 360 -5.15 15.53 -32.93
CA ALA A 360 -4.79 14.44 -33.83
C ALA A 360 -3.54 14.72 -34.67
N ASP A 361 -3.30 15.99 -35.00
CA ASP A 361 -2.17 16.43 -35.84
C ASP A 361 -0.97 16.96 -35.03
N LEU A 362 -1.08 17.06 -33.70
CA LEU A 362 -0.03 17.63 -32.84
C LEU A 362 1.04 16.62 -32.42
N GLY A 363 0.91 15.35 -32.84
CA GLY A 363 1.85 14.28 -32.50
C GLY A 363 1.13 13.06 -31.93
N PRO A 364 1.86 12.09 -31.37
CA PRO A 364 1.24 10.93 -30.75
C PRO A 364 0.36 11.35 -29.55
N ALA A 365 -0.71 10.62 -29.25
CA ALA A 365 -1.53 10.90 -28.07
C ALA A 365 -0.70 10.77 -26.77
N LEU A 366 -0.95 11.57 -25.73
CA LEU A 366 -0.23 11.40 -24.45
C LEU A 366 -0.48 10.03 -23.79
N SER A 367 -1.61 9.38 -24.08
CA SER A 367 -1.88 8.00 -23.68
C SER A 367 -0.85 7.00 -24.22
N THR A 368 -0.24 7.26 -25.39
CA THR A 368 0.89 6.45 -25.90
C THR A 368 2.12 6.55 -25.01
N GLN A 369 2.21 7.64 -24.25
CA GLN A 369 3.23 7.87 -23.25
C GLN A 369 2.80 7.32 -21.89
N TYR A 370 1.68 6.59 -21.76
CA TYR A 370 1.12 6.12 -20.48
C TYR A 370 0.75 7.26 -19.52
N VAL A 371 0.23 8.36 -20.08
CA VAL A 371 -0.50 9.36 -19.31
C VAL A 371 -1.95 8.91 -19.20
N LEU A 372 -2.42 8.70 -17.98
CA LEU A 372 -3.81 8.37 -17.65
C LEU A 372 -4.56 9.62 -17.19
N TYR A 373 -5.87 9.62 -17.41
CA TYR A 373 -6.75 10.72 -17.06
C TYR A 373 -7.94 10.23 -16.24
N GLU A 374 -8.26 10.96 -15.17
CA GLU A 374 -9.44 10.76 -14.33
C GLU A 374 -10.12 12.10 -14.07
N VAL A 375 -11.43 12.17 -14.31
CA VAL A 375 -12.25 13.34 -13.95
C VAL A 375 -12.56 13.27 -12.46
N GLY A 376 -12.34 14.39 -11.78
CA GLY A 376 -12.60 14.55 -10.36
C GLY A 376 -11.41 14.17 -9.49
N ILE A 377 -11.28 14.88 -8.37
CA ILE A 377 -10.49 14.45 -7.22
C ILE A 377 -11.45 13.73 -6.28
N PRO A 378 -11.41 12.40 -6.19
CA PRO A 378 -12.48 11.69 -5.52
C PRO A 378 -12.49 11.98 -4.02
N SER A 379 -13.64 12.40 -3.51
CA SER A 379 -13.82 12.80 -2.11
C SER A 379 -13.47 11.65 -1.16
N GLY A 380 -12.67 11.95 -0.13
CA GLY A 380 -12.28 10.98 0.89
C GLY A 380 -11.20 9.97 0.49
N ARG A 381 -10.47 10.17 -0.62
CA ARG A 381 -9.28 9.33 -0.93
C ARG A 381 -8.15 9.57 0.08
N THR A 382 -7.54 8.48 0.53
CA THR A 382 -6.40 8.46 1.46
C THR A 382 -5.09 8.26 0.69
N ALA A 383 -3.94 8.36 1.37
CA ALA A 383 -2.63 8.04 0.79
C ALA A 383 -2.60 6.66 0.08
N GLN A 384 -3.37 5.70 0.61
CA GLN A 384 -3.50 4.37 0.02
C GLN A 384 -4.09 4.42 -1.39
N THR A 385 -5.01 5.33 -1.68
CA THR A 385 -5.61 5.40 -3.02
C THR A 385 -4.64 5.93 -4.06
N TYR A 386 -3.80 6.91 -3.71
CA TYR A 386 -2.78 7.39 -4.63
C TYR A 386 -1.63 6.41 -4.80
N LEU A 387 -1.30 5.65 -3.74
CA LEU A 387 -0.37 4.52 -3.85
C LEU A 387 -0.87 3.47 -4.85
N ASN A 388 -2.15 3.13 -4.75
CA ASN A 388 -2.83 2.21 -5.64
C ASN A 388 -2.75 2.66 -7.11
N ASP A 389 -2.93 3.96 -7.37
CA ASP A 389 -2.82 4.55 -8.69
C ASP A 389 -1.37 4.54 -9.22
N ILE A 390 -0.39 4.82 -8.36
CA ILE A 390 1.04 4.66 -8.67
C ILE A 390 1.35 3.21 -9.05
N PHE A 391 0.81 2.23 -8.33
CA PHE A 391 1.00 0.81 -8.66
C PHE A 391 0.39 0.44 -10.00
N THR A 392 -0.80 0.97 -10.33
CA THR A 392 -1.38 0.81 -11.66
C THR A 392 -0.48 1.42 -12.75
N LEU A 393 0.07 2.61 -12.53
CA LEU A 393 1.00 3.24 -13.47
C LEU A 393 2.28 2.42 -13.69
N LEU A 394 2.74 1.75 -12.64
CA LEU A 394 3.89 0.86 -12.67
C LEU A 394 3.58 -0.53 -13.25
N GLY A 395 2.32 -0.85 -13.52
CA GLY A 395 1.90 -2.17 -14.00
C GLY A 395 2.02 -3.26 -12.92
N LEU A 396 1.91 -2.88 -11.65
CA LEU A 396 2.06 -3.76 -10.48
C LEU A 396 0.71 -4.28 -9.97
N ARG A 397 -0.39 -4.12 -10.72
CA ARG A 397 -1.77 -4.43 -10.31
C ARG A 397 -2.53 -5.23 -11.35
#